data_AF-A0A661Q9P5-F1
#
_entry.id   AF-A0A661Q9P5-F1
#
_cell.length_a   1.000
_cell.length_b   1.000
_cell.length_c   1.000
_cell.angle_alpha   90.00
_cell.angle_beta   90.00
_cell.angle_gamma   90.00
#
_symmetry.space_group_name_H-M   'P 1'
#
loop_
_entity.id
_entity.type
_entity.pdbx_description
1 polymer ?
#
loop_
_entity_poly.entity_id
_entity_poly.type
_entity_poly.pdbx_seq_one_letter_code
_entity_poly.pdbx_strand_id
1 'polypeptide(L)' 'MLSALIFMLGLGLTCGVVLSVASKVFYVYEDPRIAEVEFFLAGANCGGCGYAGCSAAAVAVVAGEAPPSVCIVADAEAA' A
#
# COMPACT_ATOMS: atom_id res chain seq x y z
N MET A 1 -13.18 40.22 2.12
CA MET A 1 -11.82 39.70 1.81
C MET A 1 -11.21 39.03 3.03
N LEU A 2 -11.09 39.70 4.18
CA LEU A 2 -10.54 39.12 5.41
C LEU A 2 -11.33 37.91 5.94
N SER A 3 -12.67 37.94 5.87
CA SER A 3 -13.53 36.83 6.26
C SER A 3 -13.26 35.54 5.49
N ALA A 4 -13.07 35.64 4.17
CA ALA A 4 -12.74 34.51 3.31
C ALA A 4 -11.36 33.91 3.63
N LEU A 5 -10.38 34.77 3.94
CA LEU A 5 -9.05 34.34 4.35
C LEU A 5 -9.08 33.55 5.67
N ILE A 6 -9.77 34.07 6.69
CA ILE A 6 -9.90 33.40 7.99
C ILE A 6 -10.63 32.06 7.84
N PHE A 7 -11.66 32.01 7.00
CA PHE A 7 -12.41 30.79 6.76
C PHE A 7 -11.57 29.71 6.07
N MET A 8 -10.85 30.05 5.00
CA MET A 8 -9.98 29.12 4.29
C MET A 8 -8.82 28.64 5.17
N LEU A 9 -8.24 29.53 5.98
CA LEU A 9 -7.18 29.18 6.92
C LEU A 9 -7.68 28.23 8.02
N GLY A 10 -8.87 28.49 8.57
CA GLY A 10 -9.51 27.61 9.54
C GLY A 10 -9.80 26.23 8.97
N LEU A 11 -10.36 26.17 7.75
CA LEU A 11 -10.68 24.91 7.08
C LEU A 11 -9.42 24.10 6.74
N GLY A 12 -8.38 24.76 6.23
CA GLY A 12 -7.10 24.10 5.95
C GLY A 12 -6.45 23.54 7.21
N LEU A 13 -6.48 24.30 8.31
CA LEU A 13 -5.93 23.87 9.59
C LEU A 13 -6.73 22.70 10.19
N THR A 14 -8.06 22.74 10.16
CA THR A 14 -8.88 21.65 10.67
C THR A 14 -8.70 20.38 9.86
N CYS A 15 -8.76 20.45 8.53
CA CYS A 15 -8.51 19.30 7.66
C CYS A 15 -7.10 18.73 7.87
N GLY A 16 -6.08 19.60 7.96
CA GLY A 16 -4.70 19.18 8.19
C GLY A 16 -4.50 18.46 9.52
N VAL A 17 -5.08 18.98 10.60
CA VAL A 17 -5.02 18.35 11.92
C VAL A 17 -5.74 17.00 11.91
N VAL A 18 -6.94 16.92 11.35
CA VAL A 18 -7.72 15.67 11.28
C VAL A 18 -6.96 14.59 10.49
N LEU A 19 -6.41 14.93 9.32
CA LEU A 19 -5.64 13.97 8.51
C LEU A 19 -4.34 13.54 9.21
N SER A 20 -3.69 14.45 9.92
CA SER A 20 -2.45 14.16 10.66
C SER A 20 -2.69 13.23 11.85
N VAL A 21 -3.81 13.41 12.56
CA VAL A 21 -4.22 12.49 13.63
C VAL A 21 -4.62 11.15 13.03
N ALA A 22 -5.42 11.15 11.96
CA ALA A 22 -5.84 9.91 11.29
C ALA A 22 -4.65 9.07 10.81
N SER A 23 -3.61 9.69 10.23
CA SER A 23 -2.43 8.97 9.76
C SER A 23 -1.63 8.28 10.88
N LYS A 24 -1.70 8.80 12.11
CA LYS A 24 -1.06 8.20 13.29
C LYS A 24 -1.95 7.17 13.97
N VAL A 25 -3.24 7.45 14.09
CA VAL A 25 -4.21 6.56 14.76
C VAL A 25 -4.47 5.30 13.95
N PHE A 26 -4.57 5.43 12.62
CA PHE A 26 -4.79 4.31 11.70
C PHE A 26 -3.49 3.77 11.09
N TYR A 27 -2.34 4.07 11.70
CA TYR A 27 -1.07 3.50 11.26
C TYR A 27 -1.05 2.00 11.55
N VAL A 28 -0.99 1.20 10.49
CA VAL A 28 -0.77 -0.25 10.57
C VAL A 28 0.66 -0.52 10.15
N TYR A 29 1.39 -1.27 10.97
CA TYR A 29 2.73 -1.70 10.61
C TYR A 29 2.67 -2.73 9.48
N GLU A 30 3.41 -2.47 8.41
CA GLU A 30 3.55 -3.36 7.27
C GLU A 30 5.00 -3.85 7.20
N ASP A 31 5.20 -5.17 7.11
CA ASP A 31 6.53 -5.76 7.04
C ASP A 31 7.23 -5.28 5.75
N PRO A 32 8.43 -4.67 5.84
CA PRO A 32 9.11 -4.12 4.66
C PRO A 32 9.39 -5.16 3.57
N ARG A 33 9.48 -6.44 3.93
CA ARG A 33 9.68 -7.54 2.99
C ARG A 33 8.49 -7.72 2.06
N ILE A 34 7.29 -7.35 2.47
CA ILE A 34 6.08 -7.45 1.63
C ILE A 34 6.23 -6.50 0.44
N ALA A 35 6.63 -5.26 0.69
CA ALA A 35 6.85 -4.28 -0.37
C ALA A 35 8.02 -4.66 -1.29
N GLU A 36 9.07 -5.25 -0.74
CA GLU A 36 10.21 -5.74 -1.53
C GLU A 36 9.80 -6.90 -2.45
N VAL A 37 9.04 -7.88 -1.95
CA VAL A 37 8.51 -8.97 -2.77
C VAL A 37 7.50 -8.45 -3.79
N GLU A 38 6.60 -7.55 -3.39
CA GLU A 38 5.60 -6.98 -4.30
C GLU A 38 6.22 -6.21 -5.46
N PHE A 39 7.36 -5.55 -5.24
CA PHE A 39 8.12 -4.86 -6.28
C PHE A 39 8.60 -5.80 -7.40
N PHE A 40 8.89 -7.06 -7.08
CA PHE A 40 9.27 -8.07 -8.06
C PHE A 40 8.05 -8.73 -8.75
N LEU A 41 6.84 -8.58 -8.20
CA LEU A 41 5.63 -9.07 -8.86
C LEU A 41 5.25 -8.17 -10.04
N ALA A 42 4.41 -8.68 -10.95
CA ALA A 42 3.97 -7.93 -12.13
C ALA A 42 3.13 -6.66 -11.81
N GLY A 43 2.69 -6.45 -10.57
CA GLY A 43 1.83 -5.31 -10.17
C GLY A 43 0.44 -5.26 -10.84
N ALA A 44 0.12 -6.23 -11.70
CA ALA A 44 -1.08 -6.21 -12.54
C ALA A 44 -2.38 -6.54 -11.80
N ASN A 45 -2.31 -7.07 -10.58
CA ASN A 45 -3.48 -7.49 -9.78
C ASN A 45 -4.47 -8.38 -10.56
N CYS A 46 -3.95 -9.24 -11.44
CA CYS A 46 -4.76 -10.03 -12.37
C CYS A 46 -5.34 -11.32 -11.76
N GLY A 47 -4.91 -11.71 -10.56
CA GLY A 47 -5.38 -12.91 -9.86
C GLY A 47 -4.92 -14.25 -10.46
N GLY A 48 -4.06 -14.25 -11.48
CA GLY A 48 -3.60 -15.49 -12.14
C GLY A 48 -2.83 -16.45 -11.23
N CYS A 49 -2.29 -15.94 -10.12
CA CYS A 49 -1.60 -16.72 -9.09
C CYS A 49 -2.53 -17.25 -7.97
N GLY A 50 -3.84 -16.98 -8.03
CA GLY A 50 -4.82 -17.43 -7.05
C GLY A 50 -5.01 -16.51 -5.83
N TYR A 51 -4.27 -15.40 -5.74
CA TYR A 51 -4.41 -14.39 -4.69
C TYR A 51 -5.23 -13.18 -5.17
N ALA A 52 -5.90 -12.50 -4.24
CA ALA A 52 -6.77 -11.35 -4.53
C ALA A 52 -6.04 -10.15 -5.15
N GLY A 53 -4.72 -10.06 -4.99
CA GLY A 53 -3.88 -8.99 -5.51
C GLY A 53 -2.39 -9.30 -5.34
N CYS A 54 -1.53 -8.44 -5.90
CA CYS A 54 -0.08 -8.58 -5.81
C CYS A 54 0.41 -8.45 -4.37
N SER A 55 -0.07 -7.47 -3.61
CA SER A 55 0.21 -7.34 -2.17
C SER A 55 -0.20 -8.59 -1.38
N ALA A 56 -1.37 -9.17 -1.67
CA ALA A 56 -1.83 -10.40 -1.02
C ALA A 56 -0.93 -11.61 -1.36
N ALA A 57 -0.46 -11.70 -2.62
CA ALA A 57 0.52 -12.70 -3.00
C ALA A 57 1.87 -12.48 -2.29
N ALA A 58 2.34 -11.23 -2.20
CA ALA A 58 3.58 -10.89 -1.50
C ALA A 58 3.51 -11.22 0.00
N VAL A 59 2.37 -10.95 0.65
CA VAL A 59 2.12 -11.35 2.04
C VAL A 59 2.24 -12.87 2.19
N ALA A 60 1.64 -13.65 1.29
CA ALA A 60 1.70 -15.12 1.34
C ALA A 60 3.12 -15.65 1.11
N VAL A 61 3.91 -15.01 0.24
CA VAL A 61 5.33 -15.34 0.03
C VAL A 61 6.15 -15.05 1.29
N VAL A 62 5.99 -13.88 1.90
CA VAL A 62 6.70 -13.50 3.14
C VAL A 62 6.29 -14.38 4.33
N ALA A 63 5.03 -14.83 4.36
CA ALA A 63 4.52 -15.78 5.35
C ALA A 63 4.99 -17.23 5.12
N GLY A 64 5.59 -17.53 3.96
CA GLY A 64 6.02 -18.88 3.59
C GLY A 64 4.89 -19.79 3.11
N GLU A 65 3.72 -19.24 2.83
CA GLU A 65 2.54 -19.96 2.32
C GLU A 65 2.56 -20.10 0.79
N ALA A 66 3.37 -19.28 0.10
CA ALA A 66 3.55 -19.30 -1.36
C ALA A 66 5.04 -19.32 -1.75
N PRO A 67 5.40 -19.96 -2.87
CA PRO A 67 6.76 -19.87 -3.41
C PRO A 67 7.03 -18.46 -3.97
N PRO A 68 8.29 -17.98 -3.99
CA PRO A 68 8.66 -16.68 -4.56
C PRO A 68 8.25 -16.52 -6.03
N SER A 69 8.24 -17.64 -6.77
CA SER A 69 7.84 -17.73 -8.18
C SER A 69 6.33 -17.83 -8.41
N VAL A 70 5.49 -17.48 -7.42
CA VAL A 70 4.02 -17.61 -7.53
C VAL A 70 3.42 -16.73 -8.64
N CYS A 71 4.11 -15.65 -9.05
CA CYS A 71 3.65 -14.79 -10.14
C CYS A 71 4.18 -15.24 -11.50
N ILE A 72 3.33 -15.91 -12.26
CA ILE A 72 3.64 -16.37 -13.63
C ILE A 72 3.80 -15.24 -14.66
N VAL A 73 3.38 -14.01 -14.32
CA VAL A 73 3.43 -12.83 -15.21
C VAL A 73 4.66 -11.97 -14.91
N ALA A 74 5.29 -12.15 -13.75
CA ALA A 74 6.51 -11.44 -13.42
C ALA A 74 7.65 -11.90 -14.33
N ASP A 75 8.62 -11.01 -14.59
CA ASP A 75 9.77 -11.30 -15.44
C ASP A 75 10.62 -12.44 -14.84
N ALA A 76 11.39 -13.15 -15.66
CA ALA A 76 12.17 -14.31 -15.22
C ALA A 76 13.25 -13.95 -14.18
N GLU A 77 13.64 -12.68 -14.12
CA GLU A 77 14.59 -12.13 -13.14
C GLU A 77 13.95 -11.79 -11.78
N ALA A 78 12.63 -11.93 -11.64
CA ALA A 78 11.89 -11.68 -10.41
C ALA A 78 11.74 -12.91 -9.48
N ALA A 79 12.16 -14.10 -9.92
CA ALA A 79 11.96 -15.39 -9.24
C ALA A 79 13.17 -15.88 -8.43
#